data_AF-A0A8H4CP84-F1
#
_entry.id   AF-A0A8H4CP84-F1
#
_cell.length_a   1.000
_cell.length_b   1.000
_cell.length_c   1.000
_cell.angle_alpha   90.00
_cell.angle_beta   90.00
_cell.angle_gamma   90.00
#
_symmetry.space_group_name_H-M   'P 1'
#
loop_
_entity.id
_entity.type
_entity.pdbx_description
1 polymer ?
#
loop_
_entity_poly.entity_id
_entity_poly.type
_entity_poly.pdbx_seq_one_letter_code
_entity_poly.pdbx_strand_id
1 'polypeptide(L)'
;MADELPKLLWADLAARFTFTHANPNANDYKDLFPRLEPEPNLVPGINDFIRIFTEVIAEHSSRERSKYAREYTSPPHDEILVDDETVREISPLFGRLPGYEHLVNNPSCRHRPDPPCKCLVPYSERRTDGLLRRWEVNHCYEFEEVNGAGWKSWQFLLTLLIHGKMEPLLRLAANPDNDFDIWSTRMISQATGGDAYSQLPYLSHLYFLGLPERPAGLAPYTRIPQHDVFNVEYMPHDSDIRPVEEMLKKRGLPTELVAEVMDLANFKPRRRLKVAHDPFHRDNREELDKYLAECWAVMVRGDVFAKAFDCEMDWGNDLVKSFKQLFPDLRSKRVPKTVRSDDAYVPLIHRLVCRSDHE
;
A
#
# COMPACT_ATOMS: atom_id res chain seq x y z
N MET A 1 12.07 -5.25 -13.09
CA MET A 1 11.90 -6.10 -11.88
C MET A 1 10.45 -6.14 -11.43
N ALA A 2 9.61 -5.15 -11.76
CA ALA A 2 8.16 -5.23 -11.61
C ALA A 2 7.50 -6.10 -12.69
N ASP A 3 8.12 -7.22 -13.07
CA ASP A 3 7.72 -7.96 -14.27
C ASP A 3 7.14 -9.34 -13.97
N GLU A 4 7.25 -9.85 -12.74
CA GLU A 4 6.66 -11.15 -12.41
C GLU A 4 6.26 -11.26 -10.94
N LEU A 5 5.02 -11.70 -10.72
CA LEU A 5 4.55 -12.10 -9.40
C LEU A 5 5.43 -13.22 -8.85
N PRO A 6 5.72 -13.24 -7.55
CA PRO A 6 6.46 -14.34 -6.96
C PRO A 6 5.68 -15.65 -7.17
N LYS A 7 6.40 -16.75 -7.37
CA LYS A 7 5.82 -18.10 -7.49
C LYS A 7 5.36 -18.62 -6.12
N LEU A 8 4.45 -17.89 -5.49
CA LEU A 8 3.79 -18.30 -4.27
C LEU A 8 2.63 -19.24 -4.60
N LEU A 9 2.26 -20.07 -3.63
CA LEU A 9 1.15 -21.01 -3.73
C LEU A 9 -0.20 -20.31 -3.54
N TRP A 10 -0.45 -19.21 -4.26
CA TRP A 10 -1.68 -18.42 -4.17
C TRP A 10 -2.92 -19.24 -4.52
N ALA A 11 -2.84 -20.09 -5.55
CA ALA A 11 -3.95 -20.95 -5.96
C ALA A 11 -4.28 -21.98 -4.87
N ASP A 12 -3.26 -22.60 -4.28
CA ASP A 12 -3.46 -23.55 -3.19
C ASP A 12 -4.01 -22.82 -1.96
N LEU A 13 -3.50 -21.63 -1.64
CA LEU A 13 -4.01 -20.83 -0.52
C LEU A 13 -5.48 -20.49 -0.75
N ALA A 14 -5.84 -19.97 -1.92
CA ALA A 14 -7.21 -19.61 -2.27
C ALA A 14 -8.15 -20.82 -2.25
N ALA A 15 -7.68 -22.01 -2.66
CA ALA A 15 -8.46 -23.25 -2.63
C ALA A 15 -8.93 -23.63 -1.20
N ARG A 16 -8.26 -23.13 -0.16
CA ARG A 16 -8.60 -23.35 1.25
C ARG A 16 -9.72 -22.42 1.75
N PHE A 17 -10.16 -21.49 0.93
CA PHE A 17 -11.25 -20.57 1.23
C PHE A 17 -12.43 -20.75 0.27
N THR A 18 -13.59 -20.21 0.64
CA THR A 18 -14.80 -20.21 -0.16
C THR A 18 -15.54 -18.90 0.04
N PHE A 19 -16.11 -18.38 -1.05
CA PHE A 19 -17.00 -17.22 -0.97
C PHE A 19 -18.41 -17.69 -0.59
N THR A 20 -18.88 -17.32 0.59
CA THR A 20 -20.24 -17.65 1.08
C THR A 20 -20.87 -16.47 1.81
N HIS A 21 -22.19 -16.51 1.96
CA HIS A 21 -22.93 -15.55 2.78
C HIS A 21 -22.54 -15.68 4.25
N ALA A 22 -22.30 -14.55 4.91
CA ALA A 22 -21.98 -14.53 6.34
C ALA A 22 -23.17 -15.04 7.18
N ASN A 23 -24.39 -14.77 6.73
CA ASN A 23 -25.63 -15.33 7.26
C ASN A 23 -26.39 -16.06 6.13
N PRO A 24 -26.52 -17.40 6.21
CA PRO A 24 -27.23 -18.21 5.21
C PRO A 24 -28.70 -17.81 4.98
N ASN A 25 -29.31 -17.10 5.94
CA ASN A 25 -30.72 -16.71 5.92
C ASN A 25 -30.91 -15.21 5.59
N ALA A 26 -29.84 -14.45 5.38
CA ALA A 26 -29.92 -13.06 4.93
C ALA A 26 -29.41 -12.95 3.49
N ASN A 27 -30.01 -12.06 2.69
CA ASN A 27 -29.42 -11.60 1.42
C ASN A 27 -28.26 -10.62 1.71
N ASP A 28 -27.31 -11.03 2.56
CA ASP A 28 -26.14 -10.22 2.88
C ASP A 28 -25.04 -10.37 1.82
N TYR A 29 -23.95 -9.63 1.99
CA TYR A 29 -22.79 -9.70 1.12
C TYR A 29 -22.07 -11.05 1.27
N LYS A 30 -21.56 -11.59 0.17
CA LYS A 30 -20.65 -12.74 0.22
C LYS A 30 -19.30 -12.28 0.73
N ASP A 31 -18.71 -13.04 1.64
CA ASP A 31 -17.36 -12.82 2.16
C ASP A 31 -16.53 -14.10 2.01
N LEU A 32 -15.22 -13.99 2.20
CA LEU A 32 -14.26 -15.08 2.07
C LEU A 32 -14.11 -15.81 3.41
N PHE A 33 -14.56 -17.06 3.47
CA PHE A 33 -14.48 -17.89 4.67
C PHE A 33 -13.54 -19.09 4.46
N PRO A 34 -12.83 -19.54 5.51
CA PRO A 34 -12.10 -20.80 5.45
C PRO A 34 -13.05 -21.95 5.11
N ARG A 35 -12.63 -22.87 4.24
CA ARG A 35 -13.41 -24.07 3.96
C ARG A 35 -13.46 -24.95 5.21
N LEU A 36 -14.65 -25.46 5.51
CA LEU A 36 -14.87 -26.50 6.51
C LEU A 36 -14.39 -27.86 6.00
N GLU A 37 -13.14 -27.96 5.57
CA GLU A 37 -12.50 -29.24 5.35
C GLU A 37 -12.36 -29.97 6.70
N PRO A 38 -12.24 -31.31 6.72
CA PRO A 38 -11.74 -31.96 7.93
C PRO A 38 -10.42 -31.27 8.31
N GLU A 39 -10.18 -31.09 9.61
CA GLU A 39 -9.09 -30.25 10.13
C GLU A 39 -7.65 -30.54 9.61
N PRO A 40 -7.24 -31.73 9.09
CA PRO A 40 -5.82 -31.98 8.90
C PRO A 40 -5.12 -31.16 7.81
N ASN A 41 -5.83 -30.50 6.88
CA ASN A 41 -5.16 -29.89 5.70
C ASN A 41 -5.17 -28.36 5.65
N LEU A 42 -6.09 -27.70 6.36
CA LEU A 42 -6.24 -26.24 6.33
C LEU A 42 -5.06 -25.54 7.00
N VAL A 43 -4.78 -25.87 8.27
CA VAL A 43 -3.72 -25.23 9.06
C VAL A 43 -2.33 -25.56 8.51
N PRO A 44 -1.98 -26.83 8.21
CA PRO A 44 -0.69 -27.13 7.58
C PRO A 44 -0.51 -26.40 6.25
N GLY A 45 -1.56 -26.32 5.43
CA GLY A 45 -1.49 -25.61 4.16
C GLY A 45 -1.30 -24.10 4.28
N ILE A 46 -1.86 -23.45 5.32
CA ILE A 46 -1.57 -22.03 5.61
C ILE A 46 -0.15 -21.87 6.14
N ASN A 47 0.32 -22.76 7.03
CA ASN A 47 1.70 -22.72 7.52
C ASN A 47 2.72 -22.95 6.38
N ASP A 48 2.43 -23.84 5.44
CA ASP A 48 3.26 -24.06 4.24
C ASP A 48 3.34 -22.79 3.39
N PHE A 49 2.21 -22.09 3.21
CA PHE A 49 2.19 -20.82 2.51
C PHE A 49 3.04 -19.77 3.24
N ILE A 50 2.91 -19.65 4.58
CA ILE A 50 3.70 -18.72 5.38
C ILE A 50 5.19 -19.01 5.23
N ARG A 51 5.61 -20.27 5.37
CA ARG A 51 7.00 -20.70 5.20
C ARG A 51 7.54 -20.33 3.82
N ILE A 52 6.83 -20.70 2.76
CA ILE A 52 7.24 -20.39 1.38
C ILE A 52 7.30 -18.88 1.17
N PHE A 53 6.34 -18.12 1.69
CA PHE A 53 6.37 -16.66 1.61
C PHE A 53 7.63 -16.10 2.26
N THR A 54 7.98 -16.55 3.47
CA THR A 54 9.18 -16.09 4.19
C THR A 54 10.47 -16.44 3.45
N GLU A 55 10.54 -17.61 2.81
CA GLU A 55 11.68 -18.02 1.99
C GLU A 55 11.81 -17.14 0.75
N VAL A 56 10.72 -16.94 0.01
CA VAL A 56 10.72 -16.18 -1.24
C VAL A 56 10.98 -14.70 -1.00
N ILE A 57 10.45 -14.10 0.08
CA ILE A 57 10.76 -12.70 0.41
C ILE A 57 12.22 -12.54 0.82
N ALA A 58 12.80 -13.47 1.57
CA ALA A 58 14.22 -13.41 1.93
C ALA A 58 15.11 -13.52 0.69
N GLU A 59 14.81 -14.46 -0.23
CA GLU A 59 15.52 -14.60 -1.51
C GLU A 59 15.41 -13.33 -2.36
N HIS A 60 14.19 -12.83 -2.56
CA HIS A 60 13.96 -11.65 -3.38
C HIS A 60 14.58 -10.39 -2.79
N SER A 61 14.60 -10.25 -1.46
CA SER A 61 15.22 -9.13 -0.77
C SER A 61 16.74 -9.20 -0.84
N SER A 62 17.34 -10.39 -0.75
CA SER A 62 18.77 -10.57 -1.01
C SER A 62 19.15 -10.17 -2.45
N ARG A 63 18.34 -10.58 -3.43
CA ARG A 63 18.52 -10.19 -4.84
C ARG A 63 18.26 -8.71 -5.08
N GLU A 64 17.32 -8.10 -4.37
CA GLU A 64 17.09 -6.65 -4.44
C GLU A 64 18.29 -5.90 -3.86
N ARG A 65 18.78 -6.30 -2.69
CA ARG A 65 19.93 -5.69 -2.02
C ARG A 65 21.20 -5.73 -2.86
N SER A 66 21.41 -6.78 -3.64
CA SER A 66 22.62 -6.97 -4.45
C SER A 66 22.76 -5.99 -5.63
N LYS A 67 21.69 -5.26 -5.97
CA LYS A 67 21.73 -4.19 -6.98
C LYS A 67 22.46 -2.93 -6.51
N TYR A 68 22.59 -2.76 -5.19
CA TYR A 68 23.07 -1.54 -4.55
C TYR A 68 24.45 -1.75 -3.95
N ALA A 69 25.16 -0.67 -3.62
CA ALA A 69 26.51 -0.76 -3.03
C ALA A 69 26.48 -1.59 -1.74
N ARG A 70 27.49 -2.44 -1.51
CA ARG A 70 27.51 -3.35 -0.34
C ARG A 70 27.55 -2.58 0.99
N GLU A 71 28.24 -1.46 1.00
CA GLU A 71 28.43 -0.60 2.16
C GLU A 71 28.18 0.86 1.77
N TYR A 72 27.64 1.62 2.69
CA TYR A 72 27.39 3.05 2.55
C TYR A 72 28.10 3.80 3.67
N THR A 73 28.55 5.00 3.35
CA THR A 73 29.02 5.96 4.36
C THR A 73 27.92 6.97 4.64
N SER A 74 27.87 7.44 5.88
CA SER A 74 26.92 8.46 6.29
C SER A 74 27.05 9.70 5.40
N PRO A 75 25.98 10.16 4.74
CA PRO A 75 26.04 11.36 3.93
C PRO A 75 26.21 12.61 4.82
N PRO A 76 26.93 13.65 4.35
CA PRO A 76 26.98 14.94 5.04
C PRO A 76 25.58 15.54 5.25
N HIS A 77 25.41 16.27 6.35
CA HIS A 77 24.12 16.85 6.73
C HIS A 77 23.51 17.78 5.68
N ASP A 78 24.34 18.51 4.93
CA ASP A 78 23.92 19.47 3.91
C ASP A 78 23.88 18.91 2.49
N GLU A 79 24.21 17.63 2.31
CA GLU A 79 24.12 16.97 1.01
C GLU A 79 22.66 16.84 0.55
N ILE A 80 22.41 17.16 -0.72
CA ILE A 80 21.14 16.89 -1.39
C ILE A 80 21.13 15.42 -1.85
N LEU A 81 20.31 14.60 -1.20
CA LEU A 81 20.23 13.16 -1.48
C LEU A 81 19.21 12.80 -2.56
N VAL A 82 18.21 13.67 -2.78
CA VAL A 82 17.14 13.42 -3.75
C VAL A 82 17.15 14.49 -4.83
N ASP A 83 17.44 14.06 -6.05
CA ASP A 83 17.49 14.95 -7.22
C ASP A 83 16.10 15.33 -7.76
N ASP A 84 16.08 16.29 -8.69
CA ASP A 84 14.85 16.76 -9.32
C ASP A 84 14.15 15.70 -10.17
N GLU A 85 14.90 14.72 -10.68
CA GLU A 85 14.34 13.62 -11.45
C GLU A 85 13.54 12.67 -10.57
N THR A 86 14.13 12.25 -9.46
CA THR A 86 13.48 11.42 -8.45
C THR A 86 12.24 12.11 -7.92
N VAL A 87 12.33 13.40 -7.59
CA VAL A 87 11.18 14.17 -7.13
C VAL A 87 10.05 14.23 -8.17
N ARG A 88 10.38 14.41 -9.45
CA ARG A 88 9.40 14.40 -10.53
C ARG A 88 8.66 13.06 -10.63
N GLU A 89 9.40 11.95 -10.52
CA GLU A 89 8.83 10.61 -10.62
C GLU A 89 7.86 10.28 -9.48
N ILE A 90 8.17 10.72 -8.25
CA ILE A 90 7.31 10.44 -7.10
C ILE A 90 6.16 11.44 -6.93
N SER A 91 6.24 12.60 -7.58
CA SER A 91 5.28 13.70 -7.44
C SER A 91 3.81 13.26 -7.60
N PRO A 92 3.45 12.36 -8.55
CA PRO A 92 2.06 11.94 -8.72
C PRO A 92 1.46 11.20 -7.51
N LEU A 93 2.29 10.56 -6.68
CA LEU A 93 1.87 9.92 -5.43
C LEU A 93 2.04 10.86 -4.24
N PHE A 94 3.20 11.52 -4.12
CA PHE A 94 3.49 12.41 -2.99
C PHE A 94 2.56 13.63 -2.94
N GLY A 95 2.23 14.22 -4.09
CA GLY A 95 1.34 15.37 -4.18
C GLY A 95 -0.13 15.08 -3.83
N ARG A 96 -0.51 13.80 -3.69
CA ARG A 96 -1.84 13.36 -3.24
C ARG A 96 -1.96 13.26 -1.73
N LEU A 97 -0.87 13.45 -1.00
CA LEU A 97 -0.91 13.42 0.44
C LEU A 97 -1.65 14.66 0.98
N PRO A 98 -2.46 14.50 2.04
CA PRO A 98 -3.16 15.62 2.66
C PRO A 98 -2.25 16.82 2.93
N GLY A 99 -2.62 17.99 2.43
CA GLY A 99 -1.87 19.24 2.58
C GLY A 99 -0.83 19.53 1.50
N TYR A 100 -0.64 18.64 0.53
CA TYR A 100 0.30 18.81 -0.60
C TYR A 100 -0.38 19.04 -1.95
N GLU A 101 -1.71 18.99 -2.01
CA GLU A 101 -2.52 18.95 -3.23
C GLU A 101 -2.36 20.21 -4.10
N HIS A 102 -2.00 21.32 -3.46
CA HIS A 102 -1.83 22.63 -4.09
C HIS A 102 -0.37 22.91 -4.50
N LEU A 103 0.57 22.02 -4.17
CA LEU A 103 1.99 22.22 -4.43
C LEU A 103 2.40 21.49 -5.71
N VAL A 104 3.18 22.19 -6.54
CA VAL A 104 3.70 21.65 -7.79
C VAL A 104 5.19 21.90 -7.86
N ASN A 105 5.95 20.89 -8.27
CA ASN A 105 7.38 21.08 -8.52
C ASN A 105 7.59 21.95 -9.77
N ASN A 106 8.32 23.05 -9.60
CA ASN A 106 8.75 23.88 -10.70
C ASN A 106 10.18 23.46 -11.11
N PRO A 107 10.37 22.83 -12.29
CA PRO A 107 11.69 22.35 -12.74
C PRO A 107 12.72 23.47 -12.94
N SER A 108 12.27 24.71 -13.08
CA SER A 108 13.14 25.90 -13.22
C SER A 108 13.41 26.59 -11.88
N CYS A 109 12.90 26.05 -10.76
CA CYS A 109 13.12 26.62 -9.45
C CYS A 109 14.58 26.45 -9.02
N ARG A 110 15.20 27.54 -8.55
CA ARG A 110 16.56 27.49 -7.98
C ARG A 110 16.59 27.15 -6.49
N HIS A 111 15.44 26.76 -5.93
CA HIS A 111 15.26 26.35 -4.53
C HIS A 111 15.99 27.23 -3.51
N ARG A 112 15.77 28.55 -3.58
CA ARG A 112 16.37 29.48 -2.63
C ARG A 112 15.78 29.25 -1.23
N PRO A 113 16.61 29.37 -0.18
CA PRO A 113 16.14 29.24 1.20
C PRO A 113 15.33 30.45 1.66
N ASP A 114 15.58 31.63 1.09
CA ASP A 114 14.88 32.87 1.42
C ASP A 114 14.57 33.71 0.15
N PRO A 115 13.29 33.97 -0.16
CA PRO A 115 12.12 33.31 0.43
C PRO A 115 12.07 31.82 0.04
N PRO A 116 11.51 30.94 0.89
CA PRO A 116 11.40 29.52 0.59
C PRO A 116 10.55 29.29 -0.66
N CYS A 117 10.98 28.38 -1.53
CA CYS A 117 10.24 28.08 -2.75
C CYS A 117 8.97 27.28 -2.47
N LYS A 118 7.95 27.45 -3.31
CA LYS A 118 6.66 26.75 -3.25
C LYS A 118 6.64 25.40 -3.98
N CYS A 119 7.81 24.78 -4.18
CA CYS A 119 7.88 23.46 -4.80
C CYS A 119 7.28 22.40 -3.86
N LEU A 120 6.69 21.35 -4.44
CA LEU A 120 6.14 20.22 -3.70
C LEU A 120 7.18 19.59 -2.76
N VAL A 121 8.43 19.44 -3.22
CA VAL A 121 9.56 19.05 -2.35
C VAL A 121 10.70 20.06 -2.55
N PRO A 122 10.88 21.06 -1.66
CA PRO A 122 11.97 22.02 -1.77
C PRO A 122 13.31 21.40 -1.35
N TYR A 123 14.46 21.99 -1.75
CA TYR A 123 15.78 21.40 -1.46
C TYR A 123 16.07 21.21 0.02
N SER A 124 15.53 22.05 0.91
CA SER A 124 15.63 21.87 2.36
C SER A 124 15.07 20.52 2.83
N GLU A 125 14.04 20.00 2.15
CA GLU A 125 13.40 18.72 2.47
C GLU A 125 14.09 17.53 1.79
N ARG A 126 15.06 17.79 0.90
CA ARG A 126 15.84 16.75 0.19
C ARG A 126 17.24 16.56 0.75
N ARG A 127 17.62 17.42 1.70
CA ARG A 127 18.91 17.33 2.38
C ARG A 127 18.90 16.20 3.41
N THR A 128 20.08 15.65 3.67
CA THR A 128 20.28 14.65 4.72
C THR A 128 19.67 15.08 6.06
N ASP A 129 19.94 16.29 6.53
CA ASP A 129 19.40 16.80 7.80
C ASP A 129 17.88 16.99 7.81
N GLY A 130 17.30 17.41 6.68
CA GLY A 130 15.85 17.45 6.49
C GLY A 130 15.20 16.06 6.54
N LEU A 131 15.90 15.04 6.05
CA LEU A 131 15.41 13.65 5.98
C LEU A 131 15.65 12.86 7.28
N LEU A 132 16.60 13.27 8.12
CA LEU A 132 16.95 12.64 9.39
C LEU A 132 16.40 13.40 10.62
N ARG A 133 15.26 14.07 10.47
CA ARG A 133 14.62 14.73 11.61
C ARG A 133 14.25 13.69 12.66
N ARG A 134 14.75 13.91 13.87
CA ARG A 134 14.56 13.02 15.01
C ARG A 134 13.13 13.09 15.49
N TRP A 135 12.66 11.95 16.01
CA TRP A 135 11.37 11.93 16.70
C TRP A 135 11.55 12.53 18.09
N GLU A 136 10.65 13.43 18.47
CA GLU A 136 10.63 14.04 19.80
C GLU A 136 9.41 13.57 20.61
N VAL A 137 9.61 13.33 21.90
CA VAL A 137 8.51 12.99 22.80
C VAL A 137 7.60 14.20 22.98
N ASN A 138 6.34 14.05 22.61
CA ASN A 138 5.34 15.12 22.70
C ASN A 138 3.97 14.59 23.13
N HIS A 139 3.09 15.49 23.55
CA HIS A 139 1.68 15.16 23.72
C HIS A 139 0.94 15.15 22.37
N CYS A 140 -0.13 14.36 22.24
CA CYS A 140 -0.82 14.16 20.96
C CYS A 140 -1.32 15.46 20.29
N TYR A 141 -1.63 16.51 21.06
CA TYR A 141 -2.07 17.81 20.55
C TYR A 141 -0.92 18.71 20.06
N GLU A 142 0.33 18.38 20.38
CA GLU A 142 1.55 19.12 19.97
C GLU A 142 2.23 18.47 18.76
N PHE A 143 1.66 17.38 18.23
CA PHE A 143 2.34 16.54 17.24
C PHE A 143 2.69 17.30 15.96
N GLU A 144 1.78 18.11 15.42
CA GLU A 144 2.07 18.88 14.20
C GLU A 144 3.18 19.91 14.42
N GLU A 145 3.23 20.52 15.60
CA GLU A 145 4.25 21.53 15.93
C GLU A 145 5.63 20.90 16.17
N VAL A 146 5.67 19.79 16.89
CA VAL A 146 6.93 19.15 17.32
C VAL A 146 7.45 18.18 16.26
N ASN A 147 6.59 17.31 15.75
CA ASN A 147 6.96 16.20 14.87
C ASN A 147 6.44 16.36 13.44
N GLY A 148 5.66 17.39 13.11
CA GLY A 148 5.04 17.55 11.80
C GLY A 148 6.05 17.60 10.64
N ALA A 149 7.20 18.27 10.81
CA ALA A 149 8.24 18.29 9.79
C ALA A 149 8.94 16.92 9.62
N GLY A 150 9.21 16.21 10.71
CA GLY A 150 9.78 14.85 10.66
C GLY A 150 8.81 13.82 10.08
N TRP A 151 7.51 13.97 10.39
CA TRP A 151 6.45 13.18 9.79
C TRP A 151 6.42 13.34 8.28
N LYS A 152 6.50 14.58 7.77
CA LYS A 152 6.57 14.87 6.34
C LYS A 152 7.79 14.23 5.68
N SER A 153 8.96 14.26 6.35
CA SER A 153 10.15 13.53 5.90
C SER A 153 9.88 12.03 5.80
N TRP A 154 9.27 11.43 6.82
CA TRP A 154 8.94 10.00 6.82
C TRP A 154 7.97 9.63 5.68
N GLN A 155 6.96 10.44 5.41
CA GLN A 155 6.04 10.27 4.29
C GLN A 155 6.76 10.29 2.94
N PHE A 156 7.74 11.17 2.80
CA PHE A 156 8.59 11.27 1.62
C PHE A 156 9.47 10.02 1.47
N LEU A 157 10.10 9.53 2.55
CA LEU A 157 10.89 8.28 2.54
C LEU A 157 10.04 7.06 2.16
N LEU A 158 8.82 6.93 2.68
CA LEU A 158 7.90 5.87 2.27
C LEU A 158 7.53 5.96 0.79
N THR A 159 7.41 7.18 0.25
CA THR A 159 7.14 7.37 -1.17
C THR A 159 8.35 6.95 -2.03
N LEU A 160 9.57 7.25 -1.60
CA LEU A 160 10.80 6.74 -2.24
C LEU A 160 10.83 5.21 -2.23
N LEU A 161 10.46 4.59 -1.11
CA LEU A 161 10.37 3.13 -0.98
C LEU A 161 9.38 2.55 -1.99
N ILE A 162 8.18 3.14 -2.07
CA ILE A 162 7.12 2.74 -3.01
C ILE A 162 7.57 2.86 -4.47
N HIS A 163 8.33 3.90 -4.81
CA HIS A 163 8.87 4.10 -6.16
C HIS A 163 10.20 3.40 -6.43
N GLY A 164 10.80 2.74 -5.44
CA GLY A 164 12.03 1.95 -5.62
C GLY A 164 13.28 2.79 -5.69
N LYS A 165 13.20 4.01 -5.16
CA LYS A 165 14.31 4.94 -5.02
C LYS A 165 15.09 4.58 -3.77
N MET A 166 15.71 3.40 -3.80
CA MET A 166 16.38 2.78 -2.65
C MET A 166 17.74 3.42 -2.31
N GLU A 167 18.43 3.99 -3.30
CA GLU A 167 19.77 4.55 -3.10
C GLU A 167 19.80 5.64 -1.99
N PRO A 168 18.91 6.67 -1.98
CA PRO A 168 18.82 7.61 -0.87
C PRO A 168 18.48 6.93 0.47
N LEU A 169 17.59 5.94 0.47
CA LEU A 169 17.15 5.24 1.68
C LEU A 169 18.31 4.47 2.34
N LEU A 170 19.09 3.73 1.54
CA LEU A 170 20.23 2.96 2.03
C LEU A 170 21.36 3.86 2.54
N ARG A 171 21.57 5.03 1.91
CA ARG A 171 22.53 6.03 2.39
C ARG A 171 22.11 6.64 3.72
N LEU A 172 20.82 6.95 3.88
CA LEU A 172 20.27 7.46 5.13
C LEU A 172 20.34 6.43 6.26
N ALA A 173 20.08 5.16 5.96
CA ALA A 173 20.16 4.07 6.94
C ALA A 173 21.59 3.88 7.49
N ALA A 174 22.62 4.26 6.73
CA ALA A 174 24.01 4.24 7.20
C ALA A 174 24.38 5.41 8.13
N ASN A 175 23.47 6.37 8.35
CA ASN A 175 23.68 7.46 9.27
C ASN A 175 23.29 7.03 10.71
N PRO A 176 24.18 7.15 11.71
CA PRO A 176 23.89 6.73 13.08
C PRO A 176 22.78 7.56 13.78
N ASP A 177 22.44 8.74 13.26
CA ASP A 177 21.40 9.62 13.81
C ASP A 177 20.00 9.29 13.25
N ASN A 178 19.84 8.21 12.47
CA ASN A 178 18.53 7.80 11.99
C ASN A 178 17.69 7.20 13.13
N ASP A 179 16.43 7.65 13.25
CA ASP A 179 15.45 7.16 14.24
C ASP A 179 14.29 6.44 13.50
N PHE A 180 14.57 5.72 12.40
CA PHE A 180 13.54 5.13 11.54
C PHE A 180 12.70 4.04 12.23
N ASP A 181 13.31 3.28 13.13
CA ASP A 181 12.65 2.31 14.00
C ASP A 181 11.65 2.99 14.95
N ILE A 182 12.03 4.13 15.52
CA ILE A 182 11.17 4.94 16.41
C ILE A 182 10.00 5.51 15.62
N TRP A 183 10.25 6.11 14.46
CA TRP A 183 9.20 6.61 13.57
C TRP A 183 8.22 5.49 13.19
N SER A 184 8.71 4.31 12.80
CA SER A 184 7.83 3.19 12.45
C SER A 184 7.00 2.65 13.64
N THR A 185 7.55 2.64 14.86
CA THR A 185 6.92 2.05 16.05
C THR A 185 5.99 3.00 16.79
N ARG A 186 6.44 4.24 17.06
CA ARG A 186 5.68 5.21 17.90
C ARG A 186 4.43 5.71 17.20
N MET A 187 4.43 5.76 15.87
CA MET A 187 3.29 6.25 15.12
C MET A 187 2.07 5.33 15.15
N ILE A 188 2.27 4.01 15.25
CA ILE A 188 1.16 3.07 15.48
C ILE A 188 0.46 3.37 16.81
N SER A 189 1.20 3.84 17.82
CA SER A 189 0.67 4.09 19.16
C SER A 189 0.01 5.47 19.34
N GLN A 190 0.57 6.52 18.74
CA GLN A 190 0.07 7.91 18.90
C GLN A 190 -1.00 8.31 17.88
N ALA A 191 -1.13 7.60 16.75
CA ALA A 191 -2.17 7.84 15.75
C ALA A 191 -3.57 7.32 16.15
N THR A 192 -3.76 6.88 17.39
CA THR A 192 -5.07 6.43 17.90
C THR A 192 -6.04 7.58 18.24
N GLY A 193 -5.62 8.84 18.04
CA GLY A 193 -6.45 10.03 18.16
C GLY A 193 -6.76 10.68 16.80
N GLY A 194 -7.66 10.07 16.02
CA GLY A 194 -8.28 10.69 14.85
C GLY A 194 -7.75 10.21 13.49
N ASP A 195 -8.68 9.85 12.61
CA ASP A 195 -8.57 9.13 11.33
C ASP A 195 -7.70 9.77 10.21
N ALA A 196 -6.81 10.72 10.51
CA ALA A 196 -6.13 11.53 9.49
C ALA A 196 -4.69 11.09 9.14
N TYR A 197 -4.00 10.32 9.98
CA TYR A 197 -2.53 10.35 9.96
C TYR A 197 -1.81 9.06 9.52
N SER A 198 -2.48 8.08 8.91
CA SER A 198 -1.78 6.98 8.21
C SER A 198 -2.39 6.71 6.84
N GLN A 199 -2.69 7.78 6.08
CA GLN A 199 -3.28 7.63 4.75
C GLN A 199 -2.33 7.04 3.71
N LEU A 200 -1.00 7.07 3.89
CA LEU A 200 -0.03 6.52 2.91
C LEU A 200 -0.28 5.05 2.53
N PRO A 201 -0.46 4.12 3.50
CA PRO A 201 -0.93 2.77 3.21
C PRO A 201 -2.15 2.76 2.28
N TYR A 202 -3.19 3.52 2.58
CA TYR A 202 -4.44 3.53 1.80
C TYR A 202 -4.31 4.24 0.43
N LEU A 203 -3.66 5.39 0.40
CA LEU A 203 -3.45 6.22 -0.80
C LEU A 203 -2.56 5.52 -1.81
N SER A 204 -1.56 4.75 -1.37
CA SER A 204 -0.74 3.96 -2.27
C SER A 204 -1.59 2.94 -3.05
N HIS A 205 -2.48 2.23 -2.36
CA HIS A 205 -3.39 1.28 -3.00
C HIS A 205 -4.36 1.96 -3.99
N LEU A 206 -4.93 3.11 -3.60
CA LEU A 206 -5.80 3.90 -4.48
C LEU A 206 -5.05 4.44 -5.69
N TYR A 207 -3.84 4.97 -5.48
CA TYR A 207 -2.97 5.49 -6.53
C TYR A 207 -2.61 4.41 -7.55
N PHE A 208 -2.17 3.24 -7.09
CA PHE A 208 -1.77 2.17 -8.00
C PHE A 208 -2.95 1.65 -8.82
N LEU A 209 -4.13 1.49 -8.20
CA LEU A 209 -5.34 1.05 -8.88
C LEU A 209 -6.02 2.17 -9.70
N GLY A 210 -5.47 3.39 -9.69
CA GLY A 210 -6.05 4.55 -10.38
C GLY A 210 -7.45 4.89 -9.87
N LEU A 211 -7.73 4.60 -8.62
CA LEU A 211 -8.99 4.91 -7.95
C LEU A 211 -8.95 6.37 -7.45
N PRO A 212 -10.11 7.04 -7.41
CA PRO A 212 -10.24 8.35 -6.78
C PRO A 212 -9.78 8.33 -5.31
N GLU A 213 -9.35 9.48 -4.81
CA GLU A 213 -9.21 9.69 -3.37
C GLU A 213 -10.62 9.69 -2.75
N ARG A 214 -10.86 8.80 -1.79
CA ARG A 214 -12.09 8.84 -0.99
C ARG A 214 -11.94 9.91 0.09
N PRO A 215 -13.02 10.58 0.51
CA PRO A 215 -13.01 11.26 1.80
C PRO A 215 -12.66 10.24 2.90
N ALA A 216 -11.74 10.63 3.78
CA ALA A 216 -11.16 9.81 4.83
C ALA A 216 -12.21 9.03 5.65
N GLY A 217 -11.88 7.81 6.07
CA GLY A 217 -12.62 7.10 7.14
C GLY A 217 -13.22 5.72 6.82
N LEU A 218 -12.89 5.04 5.72
CA LEU A 218 -13.39 3.68 5.45
C LEU A 218 -12.25 2.66 5.28
N ALA A 219 -12.35 1.59 6.08
CA ALA A 219 -11.37 0.50 6.25
C ALA A 219 -11.32 -0.47 5.03
N PRO A 220 -10.50 -1.54 5.03
CA PRO A 220 -10.01 -2.23 3.82
C PRO A 220 -11.12 -2.89 2.99
N TYR A 221 -10.74 -3.26 1.74
CA TYR A 221 -11.57 -3.81 0.66
C TYR A 221 -12.63 -4.88 1.03
N THR A 222 -12.55 -5.49 2.21
CA THR A 222 -13.50 -6.51 2.71
C THR A 222 -14.79 -5.92 3.29
N ARG A 223 -14.85 -4.63 3.61
CA ARG A 223 -16.03 -3.99 4.22
C ARG A 223 -16.57 -2.80 3.47
N ILE A 224 -16.20 -2.64 2.21
CA ILE A 224 -16.76 -1.59 1.38
C ILE A 224 -18.14 -2.06 0.92
N PRO A 225 -19.26 -1.56 1.48
CA PRO A 225 -20.55 -1.80 0.84
C PRO A 225 -20.46 -1.26 -0.58
N GLN A 226 -20.81 -2.09 -1.56
CA GLN A 226 -20.78 -1.73 -2.99
C GLN A 226 -21.41 -0.35 -3.22
N HIS A 227 -22.46 -0.03 -2.46
CA HIS A 227 -23.19 1.22 -2.54
C HIS A 227 -22.37 2.50 -2.25
N ASP A 228 -21.33 2.43 -1.43
CA ASP A 228 -20.46 3.59 -1.10
C ASP A 228 -19.28 3.75 -2.08
N VAL A 229 -19.06 2.77 -2.96
CA VAL A 229 -18.08 2.87 -4.06
C VAL A 229 -18.59 3.78 -5.19
N PHE A 230 -19.91 3.95 -5.30
CA PHE A 230 -20.55 4.53 -6.48
C PHE A 230 -20.72 6.05 -6.44
N ASN A 231 -20.29 6.75 -5.38
CA ASN A 231 -20.33 8.22 -5.34
C ASN A 231 -19.02 8.86 -5.85
N VAL A 232 -18.38 8.18 -6.80
CA VAL A 232 -17.15 8.62 -7.45
C VAL A 232 -17.51 9.10 -8.84
N GLU A 233 -16.98 10.26 -9.22
CA GLU A 233 -17.03 10.76 -10.59
C GLU A 233 -16.47 9.72 -11.57
N TYR A 234 -17.28 9.32 -12.56
CA TYR A 234 -16.88 8.34 -13.56
C TYR A 234 -15.70 8.87 -14.38
N MET A 235 -14.55 8.18 -14.29
CA MET A 235 -13.39 8.49 -15.11
C MET A 235 -13.40 7.65 -16.39
N PRO A 236 -13.21 8.24 -17.59
CA PRO A 236 -13.17 7.49 -18.84
C PRO A 236 -11.94 6.58 -18.94
N HIS A 237 -12.13 5.38 -19.48
CA HIS A 237 -11.06 4.55 -20.03
C HIS A 237 -10.90 4.81 -21.53
N ASP A 238 -9.77 4.43 -22.11
CA ASP A 238 -9.49 4.63 -23.54
C ASP A 238 -10.56 4.00 -24.45
N SER A 239 -11.08 2.84 -24.05
CA SER A 239 -12.19 2.16 -24.74
C SER A 239 -13.49 2.95 -24.78
N ASP A 240 -13.66 3.94 -23.90
CA ASP A 240 -14.90 4.70 -23.75
C ASP A 240 -14.95 5.91 -24.71
N ILE A 241 -13.79 6.38 -25.20
CA ILE A 241 -13.66 7.59 -26.01
C ILE A 241 -14.41 7.46 -27.33
N ARG A 242 -14.05 6.45 -28.14
CA ARG A 242 -14.66 6.26 -29.47
C ARG A 242 -16.18 6.03 -29.40
N PRO A 243 -16.70 5.16 -28.51
CA PRO A 243 -18.15 4.99 -28.36
C PRO A 243 -18.89 6.29 -28.01
N VAL A 244 -18.32 7.12 -27.14
CA VAL A 244 -18.94 8.39 -26.75
C VAL A 244 -18.90 9.39 -27.91
N GLU A 245 -17.79 9.51 -28.63
CA GLU A 245 -17.73 10.33 -29.85
C GLU A 245 -18.77 9.90 -30.90
N GLU A 246 -18.90 8.59 -31.13
CA GLU A 246 -19.89 8.04 -32.07
C GLU A 246 -21.32 8.29 -31.60
N MET A 247 -21.57 8.24 -30.29
CA MET A 247 -22.88 8.55 -29.71
C MET A 247 -23.24 10.03 -29.93
N LEU A 248 -22.29 10.95 -29.71
CA LEU A 248 -22.49 12.38 -29.93
C LEU A 248 -22.71 12.70 -31.43
N LYS A 249 -21.94 12.06 -32.33
CA LYS A 249 -22.14 12.17 -33.79
C LYS A 249 -23.53 11.66 -34.20
N LYS A 250 -23.97 10.52 -33.67
CA LYS A 250 -25.32 9.98 -33.91
C LYS A 250 -26.45 10.89 -33.40
N ARG A 251 -26.16 11.74 -32.41
CA ARG A 251 -27.09 12.78 -31.93
C ARG A 251 -27.11 14.03 -32.81
N GLY A 252 -26.35 14.05 -33.91
CA GLY A 252 -26.34 15.11 -34.90
C GLY A 252 -25.25 16.16 -34.70
N LEU A 253 -24.31 15.95 -33.77
CA LEU A 253 -23.19 16.87 -33.57
C LEU A 253 -22.12 16.68 -34.67
N PRO A 254 -21.68 17.76 -35.34
CA PRO A 254 -20.51 17.72 -36.21
C PRO A 254 -19.24 17.45 -35.40
N THR A 255 -18.21 16.92 -36.06
CA THR A 255 -16.98 16.43 -35.40
C THR A 255 -16.30 17.50 -34.54
N GLU A 256 -16.32 18.75 -34.98
CA GLU A 256 -15.72 19.89 -34.29
C GLU A 256 -16.40 20.14 -32.93
N LEU A 257 -17.75 20.12 -32.91
CA LEU A 257 -18.51 20.28 -31.67
C LEU A 257 -18.39 19.06 -30.76
N VAL A 258 -18.20 17.86 -31.32
CA VAL A 258 -17.90 16.66 -30.51
C VAL A 258 -16.56 16.83 -29.79
N ALA A 259 -15.51 17.27 -30.49
CA ALA A 259 -14.21 17.50 -29.89
C ALA A 259 -14.27 18.58 -28.79
N GLU A 260 -14.99 19.68 -29.05
CA GLU A 260 -15.18 20.76 -28.07
C GLU A 260 -15.95 20.28 -26.83
N VAL A 261 -17.04 19.53 -27.01
CA VAL A 261 -17.81 18.94 -25.90
C VAL A 261 -16.95 17.97 -25.07
N MET A 262 -16.17 17.11 -25.74
CA MET A 262 -15.29 16.15 -25.07
C MET A 262 -14.19 16.88 -24.26
N ASP A 263 -13.63 17.97 -24.79
CA ASP A 263 -12.62 18.76 -24.08
C ASP A 263 -13.22 19.58 -22.92
N LEU A 264 -14.38 20.22 -23.13
CA LEU A 264 -15.11 20.95 -22.09
C LEU A 264 -15.55 20.04 -20.95
N ALA A 265 -16.01 18.83 -21.26
CA ALA A 265 -16.34 17.80 -20.28
C ALA A 265 -15.10 17.13 -19.67
N ASN A 266 -13.90 17.49 -20.12
CA ASN A 266 -12.64 16.89 -19.71
C ASN A 266 -12.63 15.35 -19.85
N PHE A 267 -13.36 14.83 -20.85
CA PHE A 267 -13.59 13.42 -21.09
C PHE A 267 -12.37 12.78 -21.75
N LYS A 268 -11.25 12.76 -21.00
CA LYS A 268 -9.97 12.20 -21.41
C LYS A 268 -9.73 10.87 -20.69
N PRO A 269 -9.06 9.89 -21.32
CA PRO A 269 -8.70 8.64 -20.67
C PRO A 269 -7.87 8.93 -19.41
N ARG A 270 -8.41 8.57 -18.26
CA ARG A 270 -7.75 8.73 -16.94
C ARG A 270 -7.84 7.47 -16.10
N ARG A 271 -8.83 6.63 -16.38
CA ARG A 271 -9.09 5.39 -15.66
C ARG A 271 -8.09 4.32 -16.09
N ARG A 272 -7.38 3.74 -15.12
CA ARG A 272 -6.51 2.58 -15.34
C ARG A 272 -7.31 1.29 -15.54
N LEU A 273 -8.30 1.06 -14.69
CA LEU A 273 -9.15 -0.12 -14.75
C LEU A 273 -10.06 -0.09 -15.97
N LYS A 274 -10.15 -1.20 -16.71
CA LYS A 274 -11.06 -1.35 -17.84
C LYS A 274 -12.52 -1.29 -17.39
N VAL A 275 -12.88 -2.03 -16.35
CA VAL A 275 -14.19 -1.93 -15.68
C VAL A 275 -14.07 -0.98 -14.50
N ALA A 276 -14.86 0.09 -14.53
CA ALA A 276 -14.81 1.12 -13.50
C ALA A 276 -15.23 0.57 -12.12
N HIS A 277 -14.56 1.04 -11.07
CA HIS A 277 -14.94 0.82 -9.67
C HIS A 277 -14.97 -0.66 -9.19
N ASP A 278 -14.54 -1.61 -10.03
CA ASP A 278 -14.48 -3.03 -9.68
C ASP A 278 -13.07 -3.59 -9.94
N PRO A 279 -12.09 -3.39 -9.04
CA PRO A 279 -10.72 -3.87 -9.23
C PRO A 279 -10.61 -5.40 -9.34
N PHE A 280 -11.63 -6.15 -8.90
CA PHE A 280 -11.63 -7.61 -8.95
C PHE A 280 -12.37 -8.18 -10.17
N HIS A 281 -12.89 -7.31 -11.05
CA HIS A 281 -13.50 -7.74 -12.30
C HIS A 281 -12.48 -8.52 -13.15
N ARG A 282 -12.91 -9.63 -13.77
CA ARG A 282 -12.01 -10.48 -14.58
C ARG A 282 -11.27 -9.72 -15.70
N ASP A 283 -11.93 -8.70 -16.27
CA ASP A 283 -11.37 -7.88 -17.34
C ASP A 283 -10.34 -6.84 -16.84
N ASN A 284 -10.21 -6.68 -15.51
CA ASN A 284 -9.20 -5.86 -14.84
C ASN A 284 -8.00 -6.69 -14.36
N ARG A 285 -7.96 -8.00 -14.66
CA ARG A 285 -6.94 -8.91 -14.15
C ARG A 285 -5.50 -8.44 -14.43
N GLU A 286 -5.23 -7.91 -15.61
CA GLU A 286 -3.89 -7.44 -15.97
C GLU A 286 -3.41 -6.31 -15.03
N GLU A 287 -4.28 -5.34 -14.74
CA GLU A 287 -3.96 -4.25 -13.81
C GLU A 287 -3.88 -4.73 -12.37
N LEU A 288 -4.69 -5.73 -11.99
CA LEU A 288 -4.61 -6.36 -10.68
C LEU A 288 -3.28 -7.12 -10.50
N ASP A 289 -2.82 -7.84 -11.51
CA ASP A 289 -1.54 -8.55 -11.48
C ASP A 289 -0.36 -7.56 -11.35
N LYS A 290 -0.39 -6.43 -12.08
CA LYS A 290 0.59 -5.33 -11.92
C LYS A 290 0.57 -4.76 -10.51
N TYR A 291 -0.62 -4.48 -9.97
CA TYR A 291 -0.78 -3.96 -8.61
C TYR A 291 -0.21 -4.93 -7.55
N LEU A 292 -0.49 -6.22 -7.67
CA LEU A 292 0.04 -7.22 -6.75
C LEU A 292 1.57 -7.36 -6.86
N ALA A 293 2.12 -7.22 -8.06
CA ALA A 293 3.57 -7.21 -8.28
C ALA A 293 4.22 -5.98 -7.63
N GLU A 294 3.59 -4.81 -7.70
CA GLU A 294 4.04 -3.60 -7.00
C GLU A 294 3.98 -3.77 -5.47
N CYS A 295 2.88 -4.30 -4.93
CA CYS A 295 2.76 -4.62 -3.50
C CYS A 295 3.90 -5.56 -3.05
N TRP A 296 4.20 -6.60 -3.83
CA TRP A 296 5.31 -7.49 -3.55
C TRP A 296 6.66 -6.76 -3.57
N ALA A 297 6.90 -5.93 -4.59
CA ALA A 297 8.12 -5.15 -4.69
C ALA A 297 8.28 -4.18 -3.51
N VAL A 298 7.20 -3.57 -3.01
CA VAL A 298 7.24 -2.73 -1.80
C VAL A 298 7.66 -3.55 -0.58
N MET A 299 7.10 -4.74 -0.38
CA MET A 299 7.49 -5.60 0.75
C MET A 299 8.96 -6.01 0.69
N VAL A 300 9.45 -6.42 -0.50
CA VAL A 300 10.86 -6.75 -0.73
C VAL A 300 11.77 -5.56 -0.44
N ARG A 301 11.43 -4.37 -0.93
CA ARG A 301 12.19 -3.15 -0.66
C ARG A 301 12.15 -2.77 0.82
N GLY A 302 11.01 -2.95 1.48
CA GLY A 302 10.83 -2.74 2.91
C GLY A 302 11.74 -3.63 3.74
N ASP A 303 11.84 -4.91 3.40
CA ASP A 303 12.76 -5.85 4.05
C ASP A 303 14.23 -5.44 3.88
N VAL A 304 14.61 -5.04 2.66
CA VAL A 304 15.95 -4.49 2.38
C VAL A 304 16.24 -3.24 3.20
N PHE A 305 15.27 -2.32 3.28
CA PHE A 305 15.42 -1.08 4.01
C PHE A 305 15.52 -1.33 5.53
N ALA A 306 14.66 -2.18 6.09
CA ALA A 306 14.69 -2.57 7.50
C ALA A 306 16.06 -3.10 7.91
N LYS A 307 16.59 -4.06 7.13
CA LYS A 307 17.92 -4.64 7.37
C LYS A 307 19.05 -3.63 7.29
N ALA A 308 18.88 -2.54 6.54
CA ALA A 308 19.89 -1.51 6.40
C ALA A 308 20.09 -0.67 7.68
N PHE A 309 19.07 -0.59 8.56
CA PHE A 309 19.17 0.06 9.87
C PHE A 309 19.06 -0.95 11.04
N ASP A 310 19.52 -2.20 10.82
CA ASP A 310 19.59 -3.27 11.81
C ASP A 310 18.23 -3.68 12.41
N CYS A 311 17.18 -3.57 11.60
CA CYS A 311 15.83 -4.03 11.93
C CYS A 311 15.48 -5.28 11.11
N GLU A 312 15.06 -6.35 11.78
CA GLU A 312 14.55 -7.54 11.11
C GLU A 312 13.02 -7.53 11.05
N MET A 313 12.48 -7.70 9.85
CA MET A 313 11.04 -7.87 9.66
C MET A 313 10.64 -9.32 9.92
N ASP A 314 9.75 -9.51 10.89
CA ASP A 314 9.19 -10.81 11.22
C ASP A 314 7.97 -11.11 10.33
N TRP A 315 8.22 -11.30 9.04
CA TRP A 315 7.20 -11.56 8.03
C TRP A 315 6.29 -12.74 8.38
N GLY A 316 6.84 -13.76 9.03
CA GLY A 316 6.09 -14.93 9.46
C GLY A 316 5.06 -14.58 10.53
N ASN A 317 5.46 -13.90 11.61
CA ASN A 317 4.52 -13.47 12.64
C ASN A 317 3.57 -12.38 12.13
N ASP A 318 4.01 -11.49 11.24
CA ASP A 318 3.14 -10.46 10.67
C ASP A 318 2.09 -11.04 9.72
N LEU A 319 2.42 -12.08 8.95
CA LEU A 319 1.44 -12.86 8.20
C LEU A 319 0.46 -13.57 9.14
N VAL A 320 0.96 -14.21 10.20
CA VAL A 320 0.08 -14.85 11.20
C VAL A 320 -0.88 -13.80 11.78
N LYS A 321 -0.40 -12.64 12.23
CA LYS A 321 -1.25 -11.54 12.72
C LYS A 321 -2.27 -11.11 11.67
N SER A 322 -1.86 -10.99 10.41
CA SER A 322 -2.74 -10.62 9.30
C SER A 322 -3.84 -11.66 9.08
N PHE A 323 -3.52 -12.95 9.03
CA PHE A 323 -4.52 -14.02 8.98
C PHE A 323 -5.46 -13.99 10.18
N LYS A 324 -4.93 -13.69 11.38
CA LYS A 324 -5.73 -13.57 12.62
C LYS A 324 -6.72 -12.41 12.57
N GLN A 325 -6.34 -11.30 11.95
CA GLN A 325 -7.17 -10.11 11.78
C GLN A 325 -8.22 -10.29 10.67
N LEU A 326 -7.82 -10.86 9.53
CA LEU A 326 -8.69 -11.05 8.38
C LEU A 326 -9.71 -12.17 8.59
N PHE A 327 -9.34 -13.23 9.30
CA PHE A 327 -10.20 -14.40 9.52
C PHE A 327 -10.38 -14.68 11.01
N PRO A 328 -11.08 -13.80 11.75
CA PRO A 328 -11.34 -14.00 13.18
C PRO A 328 -12.10 -15.31 13.44
N ASP A 329 -12.90 -15.78 12.48
CA ASP A 329 -13.71 -17.00 12.55
C ASP A 329 -12.91 -18.30 12.34
N LEU A 330 -11.59 -18.23 12.05
CA LEU A 330 -10.66 -19.34 12.32
C LEU A 330 -10.67 -19.74 13.82
N ARG A 331 -11.45 -19.06 14.68
CA ARG A 331 -11.60 -19.34 16.10
C ARG A 331 -12.63 -20.40 16.46
N SER A 332 -13.63 -20.68 15.63
CA SER A 332 -14.75 -21.52 16.07
C SER A 332 -15.45 -22.24 14.93
N LYS A 333 -15.31 -23.57 14.88
CA LYS A 333 -16.23 -24.42 14.14
C LYS A 333 -17.59 -24.31 14.84
N ARG A 334 -18.64 -23.86 14.14
CA ARG A 334 -20.01 -24.05 14.64
C ARG A 334 -20.33 -25.54 14.50
N VAL A 335 -20.02 -26.32 15.53
CA VAL A 335 -20.35 -27.76 15.58
C VAL A 335 -21.89 -27.87 15.48
N PRO A 336 -22.44 -28.77 14.64
CA PRO A 336 -23.87 -29.08 14.67
C PRO A 336 -24.30 -29.40 16.10
N LYS A 337 -25.47 -28.92 16.52
CA LYS A 337 -25.98 -28.97 17.92
C LYS A 337 -26.03 -30.36 18.60
N THR A 338 -25.60 -31.41 17.92
CA THR A 338 -25.70 -32.82 18.35
C THR A 338 -24.50 -33.34 19.13
N VAL A 339 -23.39 -32.59 19.23
CA VAL A 339 -22.20 -33.04 19.98
C VAL A 339 -21.98 -32.15 21.20
N ARG A 340 -22.32 -32.67 22.38
CA ARG A 340 -21.87 -32.13 23.68
C ARG A 340 -20.46 -32.66 23.94
N SER A 341 -19.50 -31.77 24.14
CA SER A 341 -18.29 -32.08 24.89
C SER A 341 -17.57 -30.78 25.20
N ASP A 342 -17.31 -30.58 26.49
CA ASP A 342 -16.59 -29.45 27.06
C ASP A 342 -15.07 -29.48 26.74
N ASP A 343 -14.60 -30.32 25.80
CA ASP A 343 -13.19 -30.45 25.36
C ASP A 343 -12.91 -29.88 23.95
N ALA A 344 -13.86 -29.19 23.30
CA ALA A 344 -13.82 -28.95 21.84
C ALA A 344 -13.27 -27.59 21.37
N TYR A 345 -12.53 -26.83 22.18
CA TYR A 345 -12.09 -25.49 21.80
C TYR A 345 -10.60 -25.25 22.03
N VAL A 346 -9.78 -25.66 21.05
CA VAL A 346 -8.55 -24.91 20.74
C VAL A 346 -8.81 -24.20 19.41
N PRO A 347 -9.00 -22.88 19.40
CA PRO A 347 -9.20 -22.11 18.18
C PRO A 347 -8.11 -22.46 17.14
N LEU A 348 -8.48 -22.90 15.92
CA LEU A 348 -7.53 -23.30 14.84
C LEU A 348 -6.45 -22.24 14.60
N ILE A 349 -6.84 -20.98 14.81
CA ILE A 349 -6.00 -19.79 14.77
C ILE A 349 -4.77 -19.81 15.72
N HIS A 350 -4.82 -20.56 16.83
CA HIS A 350 -3.68 -20.73 17.75
C HIS A 350 -2.67 -21.77 17.25
N ARG A 351 -3.02 -22.58 16.25
CA ARG A 351 -2.14 -23.56 15.61
C ARG A 351 -1.38 -22.99 14.40
N LEU A 352 -1.67 -21.74 14.02
CA LEU A 352 -0.81 -20.98 13.10
C LEU A 352 0.48 -20.63 13.82
N VAL A 353 1.59 -21.12 13.29
CA VAL A 353 2.92 -20.95 13.88
C VAL A 353 3.85 -20.49 12.76
N CYS A 354 4.69 -19.50 13.04
CA CYS A 354 5.85 -19.26 12.22
C CYS A 354 6.84 -20.42 12.46
N ARG A 355 6.84 -21.43 11.58
CA ARG A 355 7.90 -22.44 11.55
C ARG A 355 9.02 -21.92 10.65
N SER A 356 9.69 -20.86 11.11
CA SER A 356 11.01 -20.49 10.61
C SER A 356 12.00 -21.22 11.49
N ASP A 357 12.52 -22.34 11.00
CA ASP A 357 13.37 -23.25 11.78
C ASP A 357 14.64 -22.55 12.29
N HIS A 358 14.66 -22.26 13.58
CA HIS A 358 15.82 -22.47 14.44
C HIS A 358 15.37 -23.32 15.64
N GLU A 359 15.05 -24.59 15.36
CA GLU A 359 15.51 -25.80 16.07
C GLU A 359 15.00 -27.08 15.38
#